data_AF-A0A1E7K7M6-F1
#
_entry.id   AF-A0A1E7K7M6-F1
#
_cell.length_a   1.000
_cell.length_b   1.000
_cell.length_c   1.000
_cell.angle_alpha   90.00
_cell.angle_beta   90.00
_cell.angle_gamma   90.00
#
_symmetry.space_group_name_H-M   'P 1'
#
loop_
_entity.id
_entity.type
_entity.pdbx_description
1 polymer ?
#
loop_
_entity_poly.entity_id
_entity_poly.type
_entity_poly.pdbx_seq_one_letter_code
_entity_poly.pdbx_strand_id
1 'polypeptide(L)'
;MPTASFFFDAGSGGALWAATPEDRESWGYCIELDRLPISRDLRDDLSRLTARYDTSLNWDRPTAPGPWREAECQHFNEAVHRALGRLRAELGPEWQIHDAFLALHEDPDLDRYLADPAGFARS
;
A
#
# COMPACT_ATOMS: atom_id res chain seq x y z
N MET A 1 -12.66 -5.22 -20.12
CA MET A 1 -12.30 -4.12 -19.22
C MET A 1 -11.36 -4.69 -18.18
N PRO A 2 -10.09 -4.25 -18.12
CA PRO A 2 -9.15 -4.75 -17.13
C PRO A 2 -9.62 -4.41 -15.72
N THR A 3 -9.44 -5.37 -14.81
CA THR A 3 -9.84 -5.22 -13.41
C THR A 3 -8.64 -5.41 -12.50
N ALA A 4 -8.48 -4.49 -11.54
CA ALA A 4 -7.38 -4.55 -10.59
C ALA A 4 -7.81 -4.15 -9.18
N SER A 5 -7.17 -4.77 -8.19
CA SER A 5 -7.28 -4.40 -6.78
C SER A 5 -6.13 -3.48 -6.41
N PHE A 6 -6.44 -2.38 -5.75
CA PHE A 6 -5.47 -1.42 -5.26
C PHE A 6 -5.25 -1.61 -3.75
N PHE A 7 -4.06 -2.06 -3.38
CA PHE A 7 -3.61 -2.24 -2.00
C PHE A 7 -2.09 -2.45 -1.98
N PHE A 8 -1.47 -2.34 -0.82
CA PHE A 8 -0.03 -2.58 -0.65
C PHE A 8 0.23 -3.95 -0.05
N ASP A 9 1.24 -4.63 -0.59
CA ASP A 9 1.83 -5.83 0.03
C ASP A 9 3.30 -5.54 0.33
N ALA A 10 3.72 -5.81 1.56
CA ALA A 10 5.00 -5.35 2.05
C ALA A 10 6.16 -6.06 1.35
N GLY A 11 7.14 -5.29 0.90
CA GLY A 11 8.29 -5.78 0.14
C GLY A 11 7.98 -6.20 -1.30
N SER A 12 6.73 -6.06 -1.76
CA SER A 12 6.33 -6.42 -3.13
C SER A 12 6.75 -5.41 -4.19
N GLY A 13 6.99 -4.16 -3.80
CA GLY A 13 7.35 -3.09 -4.74
C GLY A 13 6.19 -2.57 -5.60
N GLY A 14 4.95 -2.99 -5.37
CA GLY A 14 3.78 -2.54 -6.12
C GLY A 14 2.54 -2.23 -5.27
N ALA A 15 1.55 -1.62 -5.91
CA ALA A 15 0.30 -1.19 -5.28
C ALA A 15 -0.97 -1.59 -6.08
N LEU A 16 -0.80 -2.28 -7.21
CA LEU A 16 -1.91 -2.61 -8.12
C LEU A 16 -1.81 -4.06 -8.59
N TRP A 17 -2.89 -4.82 -8.43
CA TRP A 17 -2.88 -6.27 -8.56
C TRP A 17 -3.98 -6.73 -9.50
N ALA A 18 -3.65 -7.57 -10.47
CA ALA A 18 -4.63 -8.09 -11.42
C ALA A 18 -5.68 -8.96 -10.70
N ALA A 19 -6.95 -8.60 -10.86
CA ALA A 19 -8.05 -9.19 -10.09
C ALA A 19 -8.52 -10.54 -10.64
N THR A 20 -8.39 -10.76 -11.95
CA THR A 20 -8.87 -11.96 -12.65
C THR A 20 -7.72 -12.77 -13.25
N PRO A 21 -7.90 -14.08 -13.52
CA PRO A 21 -6.91 -14.88 -14.25
C PRO A 21 -6.53 -14.29 -15.61
N GLU A 22 -7.51 -13.77 -16.36
CA GLU A 22 -7.32 -13.15 -17.68
C GLU A 22 -6.49 -11.86 -17.58
N ASP A 23 -6.75 -11.05 -16.54
CA ASP A 23 -5.95 -9.87 -16.25
C ASP A 23 -4.52 -10.23 -15.87
N ARG A 24 -4.32 -11.33 -15.12
CA ARG A 24 -2.97 -11.80 -14.73
C ARG A 24 -2.16 -12.28 -15.91
N GLU A 25 -2.79 -12.94 -16.88
CA GLU A 25 -2.13 -13.34 -18.13
C GLU A 25 -1.69 -12.11 -18.94
N SER A 26 -2.52 -11.06 -18.95
CA SER A 26 -2.25 -9.84 -19.72
C SER A 26 -1.24 -8.90 -19.04
N TRP A 27 -1.35 -8.74 -17.72
CA TRP A 27 -0.66 -7.69 -16.95
C TRP A 27 0.38 -8.21 -15.97
N GLY A 28 0.38 -9.51 -15.67
CA GLY A 28 1.11 -10.08 -14.53
C GLY A 28 0.29 -10.01 -13.24
N TYR A 29 0.81 -10.60 -12.17
CA TYR A 29 0.12 -10.62 -10.88
C TYR A 29 0.12 -9.23 -10.21
N CYS A 30 1.30 -8.64 -10.09
CA CYS A 30 1.49 -7.22 -9.80
C CYS A 30 1.59 -6.47 -11.12
N ILE A 31 0.79 -5.42 -11.28
CA ILE A 31 0.74 -4.63 -12.51
C ILE A 31 1.87 -3.60 -12.47
N GLU A 32 2.80 -3.72 -13.41
CA GLU A 32 3.90 -2.76 -13.59
C GLU A 32 3.36 -1.38 -13.96
N LEU A 33 3.62 -0.38 -13.11
CA LEU A 33 3.08 0.98 -13.29
C LEU A 33 3.52 1.61 -14.61
N ASP A 34 4.70 1.28 -15.12
CA ASP A 34 5.22 1.79 -16.40
C ASP A 34 4.45 1.32 -17.63
N ARG A 35 3.63 0.27 -17.49
CA ARG A 35 2.74 -0.21 -18.55
C ARG A 35 1.41 0.54 -18.59
N LEU A 36 1.09 1.31 -17.56
CA LEU A 36 -0.18 2.02 -17.46
C LEU A 36 -0.12 3.38 -18.18
N PRO A 37 -1.22 3.81 -18.82
CA PRO A 37 -1.32 5.10 -19.48
C PRO A 37 -1.55 6.24 -18.48
N ILE A 38 -0.74 6.30 -17.42
CA ILE A 38 -0.80 7.33 -16.38
C ILE A 38 0.41 8.26 -16.42
N SER A 39 0.21 9.46 -15.88
CA SER A 39 1.24 10.49 -15.76
C SER A 39 2.45 9.98 -14.99
N ARG A 40 3.62 10.51 -15.33
CA ARG A 40 4.86 10.22 -14.61
C ARG A 40 4.75 10.62 -13.14
N ASP A 41 4.13 11.76 -12.85
CA ASP A 41 3.96 12.24 -11.48
C ASP A 41 3.14 11.26 -10.63
N LEU A 42 2.06 10.70 -11.19
CA LEU A 42 1.27 9.69 -10.48
C LEU A 42 2.05 8.39 -10.27
N ARG A 43 2.83 7.94 -11.27
CA ARG A 43 3.71 6.76 -11.11
C ARG A 43 4.71 6.96 -9.99
N ASP A 44 5.40 8.10 -9.98
CA ASP A 44 6.38 8.44 -8.97
C ASP A 44 5.73 8.54 -7.57
N ASP A 45 4.51 9.09 -7.48
CA ASP A 45 3.72 9.11 -6.24
C ASP A 45 3.37 7.71 -5.73
N LEU A 46 2.90 6.83 -6.61
CA LEU A 46 2.56 5.44 -6.25
C LEU A 46 3.80 4.67 -5.79
N SER A 47 4.93 4.79 -6.51
CA SER A 47 6.20 4.18 -6.10
C SER A 47 6.68 4.71 -4.75
N ARG A 48 6.54 6.02 -4.48
CA ARG A 48 6.84 6.60 -3.16
C ARG A 48 5.94 6.06 -2.07
N LEU A 49 4.64 5.90 -2.33
CA LEU A 49 3.69 5.35 -1.38
C LEU A 49 4.01 3.89 -1.05
N THR A 50 4.36 3.08 -2.05
CA THR A 50 4.78 1.70 -1.83
C THR A 50 6.04 1.62 -0.95
N ALA A 51 7.08 2.38 -1.30
CA ALA A 51 8.31 2.42 -0.50
C ALA A 51 8.06 2.93 0.92
N ARG A 52 7.14 3.89 1.09
CA ARG A 52 6.75 4.39 2.39
C ARG A 52 5.96 3.34 3.18
N TYR A 53 5.04 2.60 2.55
CA TYR A 53 4.28 1.53 3.19
C TYR A 53 5.19 0.49 3.86
N ASP A 54 6.31 0.13 3.21
CA ASP A 54 7.27 -0.80 3.79
C ASP A 54 7.81 -0.30 5.14
N THR A 55 7.97 1.01 5.32
CA THR A 55 8.45 1.58 6.60
C THR A 55 7.41 1.54 7.73
N SER A 56 6.15 1.19 7.42
CA SER A 56 5.11 0.98 8.44
C SER A 56 5.31 -0.31 9.24
N LEU A 57 6.19 -1.21 8.76
CA LEU A 57 6.49 -2.47 9.41
C LEU A 57 7.83 -2.44 10.16
N ASN A 58 7.90 -3.26 11.21
CA ASN A 58 9.15 -3.53 11.91
C ASN A 58 9.87 -4.72 11.23
N TRP A 59 10.72 -4.44 10.25
CA TRP A 59 11.43 -5.48 9.50
C TRP A 59 12.44 -6.27 10.34
N ASP A 60 13.06 -5.64 11.34
CA ASP A 60 14.00 -6.30 12.25
C ASP A 60 13.30 -7.32 13.15
N ARG A 61 12.03 -7.08 13.47
CA ARG A 61 11.19 -7.97 14.26
C ARG A 61 9.74 -7.94 13.77
N PRO A 62 9.37 -8.76 12.76
CA PRO A 62 8.05 -8.71 12.13
C PRO A 62 6.85 -8.95 13.06
N THR A 63 7.07 -9.57 14.22
CA THR A 63 6.04 -9.78 15.24
C THR A 63 5.90 -8.61 16.22
N ALA A 64 6.82 -7.65 16.20
CA ALA A 64 6.69 -6.43 16.98
C ALA A 64 5.71 -5.43 16.33
N PRO A 65 5.18 -4.48 17.11
CA PRO A 65 4.46 -3.33 16.58
C PRO A 65 5.23 -2.61 15.45
N GLY A 66 4.49 -2.16 14.44
CA GLY A 66 5.02 -1.24 13.43
C GLY A 66 5.41 0.10 14.08
N PRO A 67 6.43 0.80 13.56
CA PRO A 67 6.98 1.99 14.24
C PRO A 67 6.11 3.24 14.10
N TRP A 68 5.13 3.23 13.19
CA TRP A 68 4.34 4.42 12.89
C TRP A 68 3.38 4.80 13.99
N ARG A 69 3.39 6.09 14.31
CA ARG A 69 2.39 6.71 15.18
C ARG A 69 1.10 7.00 14.42
N GLU A 70 0.00 7.18 15.14
CA GLU A 70 -1.33 7.36 14.56
C GLU A 70 -1.38 8.54 13.58
N ALA A 71 -0.66 9.63 13.86
CA ALA A 71 -0.55 10.77 12.96
C ALA A 71 0.13 10.43 11.62
N GLU A 72 1.15 9.55 11.64
CA GLU A 72 1.83 9.09 10.43
C GLU A 72 0.94 8.15 9.63
N CYS A 73 0.23 7.25 10.30
CA CYS A 73 -0.78 6.38 9.71
C CYS A 73 -1.88 7.18 9.00
N GLN A 74 -2.46 8.18 9.67
CA GLN A 74 -3.48 9.06 9.09
C GLN A 74 -2.98 9.81 7.87
N HIS A 75 -1.79 10.42 7.96
CA HIS A 75 -1.20 11.14 6.84
C HIS A 75 -0.96 10.21 5.64
N PHE A 76 -0.51 8.98 5.87
CA PHE A 76 -0.36 7.98 4.82
C PHE A 76 -1.71 7.60 4.21
N ASN A 77 -2.70 7.26 5.02
CA ASN A 77 -4.04 6.89 4.56
C ASN A 77 -4.62 7.97 3.65
N GLU A 78 -4.56 9.24 4.03
CA GLU A 78 -5.03 10.34 3.20
C GLU A 78 -4.28 10.41 1.85
N ALA A 79 -2.96 10.22 1.86
CA ALA A 79 -2.16 10.23 0.64
C ALA A 79 -2.55 9.08 -0.30
N VAL A 80 -2.81 7.90 0.25
CA VAL A 80 -3.29 6.73 -0.49
C VAL A 80 -4.64 6.99 -1.16
N HIS A 81 -5.61 7.56 -0.43
CA HIS A 81 -6.92 7.86 -0.99
C HIS A 81 -6.85 8.92 -2.10
N ARG A 82 -5.99 9.94 -1.95
CA ARG A 82 -5.73 10.93 -3.00
C ARG A 82 -5.12 10.27 -4.25
N ALA A 83 -4.13 9.39 -4.08
CA ALA A 83 -3.50 8.68 -5.19
C ALA A 83 -4.48 7.74 -5.90
N LEU A 84 -5.31 7.00 -5.17
CA LEU A 84 -6.36 6.14 -5.74
C LEU A 84 -7.38 6.96 -6.55
N GLY A 85 -7.80 8.12 -6.04
CA GLY A 85 -8.68 9.04 -6.77
C GLY A 85 -8.07 9.50 -8.10
N ARG A 86 -6.79 9.88 -8.09
CA ARG A 86 -6.05 10.24 -9.31
C ARG A 86 -5.88 9.07 -10.27
N LEU A 87 -5.56 7.88 -9.77
CA LEU A 87 -5.43 6.66 -10.57
C LEU A 87 -6.72 6.34 -11.33
N ARG A 88 -7.87 6.40 -10.65
CA ARG A 88 -9.18 6.21 -11.29
C ARG A 88 -9.47 7.30 -12.33
N ALA A 89 -9.11 8.55 -12.05
CA ALA A 89 -9.34 9.65 -12.98
C ALA A 89 -8.48 9.54 -14.26
N GLU A 90 -7.20 9.17 -14.12
CA GLU A 90 -6.27 9.06 -15.24
C GLU A 90 -6.51 7.80 -16.10
N LEU A 91 -6.84 6.66 -15.47
CA LEU A 91 -7.21 5.44 -16.21
C LEU A 91 -8.61 5.54 -16.83
N GLY A 92 -9.49 6.36 -16.26
CA GLY A 92 -10.85 6.58 -16.73
C GLY A 92 -11.73 5.34 -16.62
N PRO A 93 -12.88 5.32 -17.32
CA PRO A 93 -13.86 4.23 -17.23
C PRO A 93 -13.42 2.93 -17.93
N GLU A 94 -12.30 2.95 -18.65
CA GLU A 94 -11.74 1.76 -19.31
C GLU A 94 -11.13 0.75 -18.32
N TRP A 95 -10.99 1.14 -17.05
CA TRP A 95 -10.47 0.32 -15.97
C TRP A 95 -11.46 0.22 -14.82
N GLN A 96 -11.54 -0.97 -14.22
CA GLN A 96 -12.21 -1.18 -12.95
C GLN A 96 -11.17 -1.35 -11.84
N ILE A 97 -11.04 -0.32 -10.99
CA ILE A 97 -10.11 -0.33 -9.85
C ILE A 97 -10.88 -0.52 -8.55
N HIS A 98 -10.72 -1.67 -7.91
CA HIS A 98 -11.25 -1.97 -6.60
C HIS A 98 -10.36 -1.38 -5.51
N ASP A 99 -10.98 -0.69 -4.56
CA ASP A 99 -10.28 -0.26 -3.35
C ASP A 99 -10.21 -1.46 -2.40
N ALA A 100 -9.01 -2.01 -2.22
CA ALA A 100 -8.75 -3.09 -1.28
C ALA A 100 -7.77 -2.64 -0.18
N PHE A 101 -7.45 -1.34 -0.13
CA PHE A 101 -6.56 -0.79 0.87
C PHE A 101 -7.27 -0.75 2.22
N LEU A 102 -6.61 -1.29 3.25
CA LEU A 102 -7.05 -1.17 4.63
C LEU A 102 -6.28 -0.03 5.28
N ALA A 103 -7.03 0.92 5.84
CA ALA A 103 -6.44 2.06 6.54
C ALA A 103 -5.53 1.58 7.68
N LEU A 104 -4.33 2.15 7.74
CA LEU A 104 -3.38 1.89 8.80
C LEU A 104 -3.77 2.64 10.06
N HIS A 105 -3.45 2.05 11.20
CA HIS A 105 -3.58 2.63 12.53
C HIS A 105 -2.34 2.31 13.34
N GLU A 106 -2.03 3.17 14.30
CA GLU A 106 -1.01 2.86 15.29
C GLU A 106 -1.29 1.50 15.93
N ASP A 107 -0.25 0.67 16.05
CA ASP A 107 -0.39 -0.60 16.75
C ASP A 107 -0.64 -0.31 18.23
N PRO A 108 -1.72 -0.84 18.84
CA PRO A 108 -2.10 -0.51 20.21
C PRO A 108 -1.03 -0.91 21.25
N ASP A 109 -0.13 -1.83 20.88
CA ASP A 109 0.97 -2.27 21.73
C ASP A 109 2.26 -1.46 21.53
N LEU A 110 2.28 -0.45 20.65
CA LEU A 110 3.50 0.29 20.30
C LEU A 110 4.15 0.97 21.51
N ASP A 111 3.37 1.61 22.38
CA ASP A 111 3.91 2.21 23.60
C ASP A 111 4.50 1.17 24.55
N ARG A 112 3.86 -0.01 24.68
CA ARG A 112 4.40 -1.12 25.48
C ARG A 112 5.70 -1.64 24.89
N TYR A 113 5.77 -1.75 23.56
CA TYR A 113 6.98 -2.17 22.85
C TYR A 113 8.12 -1.17 23.01
N LEU A 114 7.86 0.14 22.88
CA LEU A 114 8.90 1.16 22.99
C LEU A 114 9.42 1.33 24.42
N ALA A 115 8.59 1.06 25.43
CA ALA A 115 9.01 1.10 26.83
C ALA A 115 10.00 -0.04 27.20
N ASP A 116 9.81 -1.24 26.66
CA ASP A 116 10.72 -2.38 26.84
C ASP A 116 10.73 -3.31 25.62
N PRO A 117 11.53 -2.98 24.58
CA PRO A 117 11.60 -3.79 23.37
C PRO A 117 12.12 -5.22 23.60
N ALA A 118 13.01 -5.39 24.59
CA ALA A 118 13.65 -6.67 24.87
C ALA A 118 12.69 -7.64 25.58
N GLY A 119 11.90 -7.13 26.53
CA GLY A 119 10.88 -7.89 27.26
C GLY A 119 9.53 -7.99 26.54
N PHE A 120 9.34 -7.28 25.42
CA PHE A 120 8.05 -7.27 24.73
C PHE A 120 7.63 -8.66 24.20
N ALA A 121 6.43 -9.08 24.58
CA ALA A 121 5.68 -10.16 23.97
C ALA A 121 4.27 -9.67 23.64
N ARG A 122 3.72 -10.08 22.48
CA ARG A 122 2.29 -9.90 22.20
C ARG A 122 1.51 -10.88 23.08
N SER A 123 0.47 -10.37 23.75
CA SER A 123 -0.47 -11.16 24.56
C SER A 123 -1.43 -11.96 23.70
#